data_AF-A0A949ESI3-F1
#
_entry.id   AF-A0A949ESI3-F1
#
_cell.length_a   1.000
_cell.length_b   1.000
_cell.length_c   1.000
_cell.angle_alpha   90.00
_cell.angle_beta   90.00
_cell.angle_gamma   90.00
#
_symmetry.space_group_name_H-M   'P 1'
#
loop_
_entity.id
_entity.type
_entity.pdbx_description
1 polymer ?
#
loop_
_entity_poly.entity_id
_entity_poly.type
_entity_poly.pdbx_seq_one_letter_code
_entity_poly.pdbx_strand_id
1 'polypeptide(L)'
;MDQKTTMEKLQILLPHWIEHNHNHEAEFKKWADLVRSEGKGNLAELLDKAVASMGETDGVLKKVLAEIGGPGESHHHGHHHHHHYD
;
A
#
# COMPACT_ATOMS: atom_id res chain seq x y z
N MET A 1 -7.96 14.86 25.50
CA MET A 1 -7.20 14.53 24.28
C MET A 1 -7.94 15.16 23.13
N ASP A 2 -7.30 16.05 22.38
CA ASP A 2 -7.94 16.69 21.24
C ASP A 2 -8.16 15.65 20.13
N GLN A 3 -9.33 15.68 19.50
CA GLN A 3 -9.70 14.68 18.49
C GLN A 3 -9.13 15.11 17.14
N LYS A 4 -8.36 14.24 16.48
CA LYS A 4 -7.86 14.51 15.13
C LYS A 4 -9.02 14.79 14.16
N THR A 5 -8.90 15.87 13.41
CA THR A 5 -9.75 16.22 12.28
C THR A 5 -9.70 15.14 11.21
N THR A 6 -10.67 15.13 10.30
CA THR A 6 -10.67 14.23 9.14
C THR A 6 -9.42 14.41 8.29
N MET A 7 -8.92 15.64 8.12
CA MET A 7 -7.71 15.91 7.34
C MET A 7 -6.47 15.32 8.00
N GLU A 8 -6.28 15.52 9.31
CA GLU A 8 -5.15 14.94 10.05
C GLU A 8 -5.18 13.40 10.05
N LYS A 9 -6.37 12.79 10.05
CA LYS A 9 -6.51 11.34 9.89
C LYS A 9 -6.09 10.89 8.48
N LEU A 10 -6.51 11.60 7.43
CA LEU A 10 -6.12 11.27 6.05
C LEU A 10 -4.62 11.45 5.81
N GLN A 11 -4.01 12.46 6.40
CA GLN A 11 -2.57 12.69 6.36
C GLN A 11 -1.75 11.53 6.96
N ILE A 12 -2.34 10.73 7.85
CA ILE A 12 -1.74 9.52 8.43
C ILE A 12 -2.10 8.28 7.60
N LEU A 13 -3.36 8.12 7.21
CA LEU A 13 -3.84 6.91 6.54
C LEU A 13 -3.35 6.78 5.09
N LEU A 14 -3.26 7.88 4.33
CA LEU A 14 -2.88 7.84 2.91
C LEU A 14 -1.46 7.25 2.72
N PRO A 15 -0.42 7.65 3.47
CA PRO A 15 0.88 6.99 3.41
C PRO A 15 0.81 5.48 3.69
N HIS A 16 0.05 5.05 4.71
CA HIS A 16 -0.10 3.64 5.05
C HIS A 16 -0.81 2.83 3.96
N TRP A 17 -1.84 3.39 3.32
CA TRP A 17 -2.51 2.71 2.20
C TRP A 17 -1.61 2.61 0.98
N ILE A 18 -0.85 3.65 0.65
CA ILE A 18 0.14 3.60 -0.45
C ILE A 18 1.19 2.53 -0.17
N GLU A 19 1.71 2.46 1.06
CA GLU A 19 2.66 1.40 1.44
C GLU A 19 2.05 0.00 1.33
N HIS A 20 0.80 -0.17 1.78
CA HIS A 20 0.09 -1.45 1.66
C HIS A 20 -0.18 -1.84 0.21
N ASN A 21 -0.50 -0.87 -0.65
CA ASN A 21 -0.70 -1.07 -2.07
C ASN A 21 0.59 -1.56 -2.76
N HIS A 22 1.75 -1.00 -2.44
CA HIS A 22 3.04 -1.50 -2.94
C HIS A 22 3.29 -2.96 -2.51
N ASN A 23 2.91 -3.36 -1.29
CA ASN A 23 3.03 -4.75 -0.84
C ASN A 23 2.11 -5.67 -1.67
N HIS A 24 0.89 -5.25 -1.94
CA HIS A 24 -0.03 -5.98 -2.82
C HIS A 24 0.50 -6.09 -4.25
N GLU A 25 1.02 -5.00 -4.82
CA GLU A 25 1.64 -5.03 -6.15
C GLU A 25 2.78 -6.05 -6.23
N ALA A 26 3.66 -6.07 -5.21
CA ALA A 26 4.76 -7.02 -5.16
C ALA A 26 4.26 -8.47 -5.11
N GLU A 27 3.24 -8.76 -4.31
CA GLU A 27 2.61 -10.08 -4.25
C GLU A 27 1.95 -10.45 -5.58
N PHE A 28 1.17 -9.54 -6.19
CA PHE A 28 0.50 -9.80 -7.46
C PHE A 28 1.50 -10.06 -8.59
N LYS A 29 2.63 -9.33 -8.63
CA LYS A 29 3.73 -9.59 -9.59
C LYS A 29 4.31 -10.99 -9.43
N LYS A 30 4.57 -11.43 -8.19
CA LYS A 30 5.06 -12.80 -7.93
C LYS A 30 4.09 -13.86 -8.46
N TRP A 31 2.79 -13.65 -8.24
CA TRP A 31 1.76 -14.57 -8.74
C TRP A 31 1.62 -14.51 -10.26
N ALA A 32 1.74 -13.33 -10.87
CA ALA A 32 1.72 -13.17 -12.32
C ALA A 32 2.86 -13.97 -12.97
N ASP A 33 4.07 -13.88 -12.41
CA ASP A 33 5.23 -14.65 -12.88
C ASP A 33 5.04 -16.16 -12.71
N LEU A 34 4.50 -16.59 -11.57
CA LEU A 34 4.23 -18.01 -11.31
C LEU A 34 3.24 -18.57 -12.33
N VAL A 35 2.06 -17.96 -12.49
CA VAL A 35 1.04 -18.48 -13.41
C VAL A 35 1.47 -18.35 -14.88
N ARG A 36 2.33 -17.35 -15.21
CA ARG A 36 2.96 -17.25 -16.53
C ARG A 36 3.89 -18.45 -16.78
N SER A 37 4.67 -18.87 -15.78
CA SER A 37 5.54 -20.06 -15.87
C SER A 37 4.76 -21.37 -16.04
N GLU A 38 3.51 -21.41 -15.55
CA GLU A 38 2.59 -22.54 -15.74
C GLU A 38 1.81 -22.49 -17.07
N GLY A 39 2.16 -21.57 -17.97
CA GLY A 39 1.52 -21.41 -19.29
C GLY A 39 0.14 -20.75 -19.24
N LYS A 40 -0.24 -20.11 -18.12
CA LYS A 40 -1.52 -19.41 -17.95
C LYS A 40 -1.39 -17.92 -18.26
N GLY A 41 -0.97 -17.60 -19.50
CA GLY A 41 -0.72 -16.23 -19.95
C GLY A 41 -1.89 -15.26 -19.67
N ASN A 42 -3.12 -15.67 -19.99
CA ASN A 42 -4.30 -14.84 -19.75
C ASN A 42 -4.51 -14.49 -18.25
N LEU A 43 -4.15 -15.38 -17.32
CA LEU A 43 -4.24 -15.09 -15.88
C LEU A 43 -3.12 -14.14 -15.44
N ALA A 44 -1.91 -14.32 -15.98
CA ALA A 44 -0.80 -13.40 -15.73
C ALA A 44 -1.15 -11.98 -16.18
N GLU A 45 -1.74 -11.82 -17.37
CA GLU A 45 -2.18 -10.51 -17.87
C GLU A 45 -3.25 -9.84 -16.99
N LEU A 46 -4.15 -10.61 -16.38
CA LEU A 46 -5.13 -10.06 -15.44
C LEU A 46 -4.48 -9.58 -14.13
N LEU A 47 -3.47 -10.31 -13.63
CA LEU A 47 -2.69 -9.90 -12.48
C LEU A 47 -1.83 -8.66 -12.78
N ASP A 48 -1.21 -8.61 -13.96
CA ASP A 48 -0.45 -7.44 -14.42
C ASP A 48 -1.35 -6.19 -14.52
N LYS A 49 -2.61 -6.35 -14.97
CA LYS A 49 -3.60 -5.26 -14.95
C LYS A 49 -3.94 -4.82 -13.52
N ALA A 50 -4.10 -5.76 -12.59
CA ALA A 50 -4.36 -5.43 -11.19
C ALA A 50 -3.21 -4.62 -10.58
N VAL A 51 -1.96 -4.97 -10.89
CA VAL A 51 -0.77 -4.20 -10.51
C VAL A 51 -0.82 -2.79 -11.09
N ALA A 52 -1.13 -2.65 -12.38
CA ALA A 52 -1.20 -1.33 -13.03
C ALA A 52 -2.29 -0.44 -12.41
N SER A 53 -3.48 -0.99 -12.16
CA SER A 53 -4.58 -0.26 -11.50
C SER A 53 -4.24 0.15 -10.06
N MET A 54 -3.46 -0.66 -9.35
CA MET A 54 -2.98 -0.29 -8.01
C MET A 54 -2.02 0.91 -8.08
N GLY A 55 -1.09 0.91 -9.03
CA GLY A 55 -0.17 2.03 -9.24
C GLY A 55 -0.89 3.33 -9.64
N GLU A 56 -1.95 3.23 -10.45
CA GLU A 56 -2.84 4.36 -10.75
C GLU A 56 -3.53 4.88 -9.49
N THR A 57 -4.04 3.97 -8.65
CA THR A 57 -4.65 4.29 -7.36
C THR A 57 -3.67 5.03 -6.47
N ASP A 58 -2.43 4.55 -6.35
CA ASP A 58 -1.37 5.23 -5.59
C ASP A 58 -1.07 6.62 -6.13
N GLY A 59 -1.06 6.78 -7.46
CA GLY A 59 -0.91 8.09 -8.08
C GLY A 59 -2.02 9.07 -7.66
N VAL A 60 -3.26 8.62 -7.57
CA VAL A 60 -4.39 9.42 -7.09
C VAL A 60 -4.26 9.70 -5.59
N LEU A 61 -3.93 8.71 -4.76
CA LEU A 61 -3.75 8.89 -3.32
C LEU A 61 -2.63 9.87 -2.99
N LYS A 62 -1.52 9.84 -3.73
CA LYS A 62 -0.41 10.80 -3.61
C LYS A 62 -0.85 12.23 -3.94
N LYS A 63 -1.72 12.42 -4.94
CA LYS A 63 -2.31 13.73 -5.24
C LYS A 63 -3.20 14.22 -4.11
N VAL A 64 -4.08 13.36 -3.58
CA VAL A 64 -4.92 13.71 -2.42
C VAL A 64 -4.05 14.12 -1.24
N LEU A 65 -2.98 13.37 -0.96
CA LEU A 65 -2.05 13.68 0.12
C LEU A 65 -1.38 15.05 -0.06
N ALA A 66 -1.00 15.41 -1.29
CA ALA A 66 -0.44 16.72 -1.58
C ALA A 66 -1.45 17.86 -1.38
N GLU A 67 -2.69 17.69 -1.82
CA GLU A 67 -3.76 18.70 -1.67
C GLU A 67 -4.13 18.96 -0.20
N ILE A 68 -4.03 17.94 0.67
CA ILE A 68 -4.32 18.08 2.10
C ILE A 68 -3.10 18.53 2.93
N GLY A 69 -1.98 18.91 2.29
CA GLY A 69 -0.81 19.49 2.97
C GLY A 69 0.31 18.50 3.33
N GLY A 70 0.28 17.28 2.79
CA GLY A 70 1.35 16.29 2.96
C GLY A 70 1.16 15.31 4.12
N PRO A 71 2.15 14.43 4.37
CA PRO A 71 2.10 13.46 5.46
C PRO A 71 2.01 14.15 6.82
N GLY A 72 1.14 13.64 7.68
CA GLY A 72 1.05 14.08 9.08
C GLY A 72 2.22 13.51 9.87
N GLU A 73 2.50 14.07 11.05
CA GLU A 73 3.54 13.52 11.93
C GLU A 73 3.28 12.02 12.18
N SER A 74 4.17 11.18 11.65
CA SER A 74 4.18 9.74 11.86
C SER A 74 4.63 9.45 13.28
N HIS A 75 3.68 9.21 14.19
CA HIS A 75 4.00 8.50 15.42
C HIS A 75 4.23 7.04 15.05
N HIS A 76 5.47 6.70 14.71
CA HIS A 76 5.92 5.33 14.59
C HIS A 76 5.63 4.60 15.91
N HIS A 77 4.53 3.84 15.96
CA HIS A 77 4.32 2.85 17.00
C HIS A 77 5.35 1.74 16.79
N GLY A 78 6.51 1.91 17.44
CA GLY A 78 7.50 0.86 17.60
C GLY A 78 6.87 -0.27 18.40
N HIS A 79 6.25 -1.23 17.69
CA HIS A 79 5.89 -2.52 18.25
C HIS A 79 7.19 -3.30 18.50
N HIS A 80 7.80 -3.07 19.66
CA HIS A 80 8.81 -3.95 20.22
C HIS A 80 8.15 -5.30 20.56
N HIS A 81 8.13 -6.22 19.59
CA HIS A 81 7.88 -7.62 19.87
C HIS A 81 9.13 -8.22 20.52
N HIS A 82 9.19 -8.18 21.85
CA HIS A 82 10.10 -9.02 22.61
C HIS A 82 9.68 -10.49 22.44
N HIS A 83 10.33 -11.22 21.54
CA HIS A 83 10.30 -12.68 21.55
C HIS A 83 11.37 -13.19 22.52
N HIS A 84 10.94 -13.59 23.71
CA HIS A 84 11.73 -14.42 24.61
C HIS A 84 11.57 -15.87 24.14
N TYR A 85 12.66 -16.57 23.89
CA TYR A 85 12.67 -18.02 23.70
C TYR A 85 13.50 -18.60 24.85
N ASP A 86 12.85 -19.43 25.67
CA ASP A 86 13.51 -20.37 26.59
C ASP A 86 13.93 -21.64 25.81
#